data_AF-A0A923AVK6-F1
#
_entry.id   AF-A0A923AVK6-F1
#
_cell.length_a   1.000
_cell.length_b   1.000
_cell.length_c   1.000
_cell.angle_alpha   90.00
_cell.angle_beta   90.00
_cell.angle_gamma   90.00
#
_symmetry.space_group_name_H-M   'P 1'
#
loop_
_entity.id
_entity.type
_entity.pdbx_description
1 polymer ?
#
loop_
_entity_poly.entity_id
_entity_poly.type
_entity_poly.pdbx_seq_one_letter_code
_entity_poly.pdbx_strand_id
1 'polypeptide(L)'
;MIHRRQALLGVGAAALAAPSIAHARPRRAQRVLYLSQSVGWLHDTVARPDDGGLSMSERAMTEIGRASGAFTTRATQDASEITSARLAQIDVLVIYTTGALPISRQSWQALQAWLASGRGGFVGLHSAADTGMDFPGGREAWVSMVGGDFAGHPWNQGDPIRIRTHGDHPTVAMWPEAFDYREEIYQYQGFDPARVRVLQSLDLAETPTKRPWAVPVTWVRQIGHGRLFYTNLGHTPATWSDPRFRDQIVQAVQWAGGAGRIDADPNPVDQAADAIAALLAWSGDDPALAQGLTNQRPAWLLDMGRRITALIEHEGDDAALTAAVAPLHREVLARL
;
A
#
# COMPACT_ATOMS: atom_id res chain seq x y z
N MET A 1 38.21 37.73 -58.27
CA MET A 1 38.81 37.03 -57.12
C MET A 1 37.86 37.17 -55.93
N ILE A 2 37.83 36.15 -55.06
CA ILE A 2 36.95 35.97 -53.87
C ILE A 2 35.68 35.15 -54.16
N HIS A 3 35.86 33.83 -54.19
CA HIS A 3 34.84 32.85 -53.89
C HIS A 3 34.52 32.88 -52.38
N ARG A 4 33.25 33.00 -52.00
CA ARG A 4 32.77 32.57 -50.67
C ARG A 4 31.71 31.50 -50.87
N ARG A 5 32.11 30.24 -50.64
CA ARG A 5 31.22 29.09 -50.50
C ARG A 5 30.46 29.24 -49.18
N GLN A 6 29.13 29.30 -49.24
CA GLN A 6 28.28 29.14 -48.07
C GLN A 6 28.17 27.65 -47.76
N ALA A 7 28.68 27.24 -46.61
CA ALA A 7 28.46 25.90 -46.07
C ALA A 7 27.15 25.92 -45.28
N LEU A 8 26.13 25.22 -45.77
CA LEU A 8 24.96 24.87 -44.97
C LEU A 8 25.36 23.76 -43.99
N LEU A 9 25.50 24.10 -42.71
CA LEU A 9 25.53 23.14 -41.61
C LEU A 9 24.09 22.73 -41.30
N GLY A 10 23.67 21.58 -41.82
CA GLY A 10 22.45 20.91 -41.40
C GLY A 10 22.63 20.34 -40.00
N VAL A 11 21.99 20.95 -39.01
CA VAL A 11 21.87 20.35 -37.67
C VAL A 11 20.76 19.32 -37.74
N GLY A 12 21.13 18.07 -37.98
CA GLY A 12 20.23 16.93 -37.80
C GLY A 12 20.00 16.72 -36.31
N ALA A 13 18.82 17.09 -35.82
CA ALA A 13 18.37 16.72 -34.48
C ALA A 13 18.12 15.21 -34.45
N ALA A 14 19.12 14.44 -34.01
CA ALA A 14 18.92 13.05 -33.66
C ALA A 14 18.13 13.00 -32.35
N ALA A 15 16.81 12.81 -32.46
CA ALA A 15 15.98 12.45 -31.32
C ALA A 15 16.42 11.06 -30.82
N LEU A 16 17.22 11.04 -29.75
CA LEU A 16 17.51 9.83 -29.00
C LEU A 16 16.22 9.39 -28.30
N ALA A 17 15.43 8.55 -28.97
CA ALA A 17 14.37 7.80 -28.31
C ALA A 17 15.04 6.87 -27.29
N ALA A 18 14.89 7.17 -26.01
CA ALA A 18 15.29 6.25 -24.95
C ALA A 18 14.55 4.92 -25.16
N PRO A 19 15.21 3.75 -25.03
CA PRO A 19 14.54 2.48 -25.18
C PRO A 19 13.51 2.35 -24.04
N SER A 20 12.23 2.40 -24.40
CA SER A 20 11.14 1.99 -23.52
C SER A 20 11.33 0.49 -23.26
N ILE A 21 11.85 0.13 -22.09
CA ILE A 21 11.85 -1.25 -21.63
C ILE A 21 10.40 -1.62 -21.39
N ALA A 22 9.76 -2.22 -22.40
CA ALA A 22 8.48 -2.88 -22.22
C ALA A 22 8.68 -3.96 -21.15
N HIS A 23 8.04 -3.76 -19.99
CA HIS A 23 8.12 -4.65 -18.85
C HIS A 23 7.62 -6.04 -19.23
N ALA A 24 8.49 -7.05 -19.13
CA ALA A 24 8.10 -8.43 -19.42
C ALA A 24 7.05 -8.89 -18.40
N ARG A 25 5.80 -8.98 -18.85
CA ARG A 25 4.73 -9.66 -18.11
C ARG A 25 5.09 -11.15 -17.93
N PRO A 26 4.62 -11.81 -16.87
CA PRO A 26 4.88 -13.24 -16.67
C PRO A 26 4.44 -14.03 -17.92
N ARG A 27 5.27 -14.99 -18.36
CA ARG A 27 4.99 -15.79 -19.58
C ARG A 27 3.76 -16.70 -19.46
N ARG A 28 3.22 -16.88 -18.25
CA ARG A 28 2.04 -17.69 -17.93
C ARG A 28 1.20 -16.99 -16.87
N ALA A 29 -0.08 -17.33 -16.80
CA ALA A 29 -0.94 -16.92 -15.70
C ALA A 29 -0.34 -17.39 -14.35
N GLN A 30 -0.26 -16.47 -13.39
CA GLN A 30 0.24 -16.77 -12.04
C GLN A 30 -0.81 -17.55 -11.24
N ARG A 31 -0.35 -18.45 -10.38
CA ARG A 31 -1.22 -19.24 -9.50
C ARG A 31 -1.39 -18.49 -8.18
N VAL A 32 -2.60 -18.01 -7.91
CA VAL A 32 -2.95 -17.28 -6.69
C VAL A 32 -3.64 -18.22 -5.71
N LEU A 33 -3.15 -18.25 -4.46
CA LEU A 33 -3.98 -18.64 -3.32
C LEU A 33 -4.60 -17.36 -2.75
N TYR A 34 -5.92 -17.27 -2.74
CA TYR A 34 -6.64 -16.20 -2.07
C TYR A 34 -7.16 -16.71 -0.74
N LEU A 35 -6.54 -16.26 0.35
CA LEU A 35 -6.91 -16.61 1.72
C LEU A 35 -7.75 -15.49 2.33
N SER A 36 -8.99 -15.80 2.72
CA SER A 36 -9.92 -14.82 3.29
C SER A 36 -10.60 -15.29 4.58
N GLN A 37 -9.84 -15.98 5.43
CA GLN A 37 -10.29 -16.39 6.77
C GLN A 37 -10.33 -15.21 7.75
N SER A 38 -11.46 -15.05 8.44
CA SER A 38 -11.57 -14.13 9.59
C SER A 38 -11.54 -14.90 10.90
N VAL A 39 -10.71 -14.45 11.84
CA VAL A 39 -10.75 -14.84 13.25
C VAL A 39 -11.16 -13.62 14.05
N GLY A 40 -12.35 -13.64 14.65
CA GLY A 40 -12.96 -12.45 15.26
C GLY A 40 -13.89 -11.75 14.28
N TRP A 41 -13.57 -10.52 13.88
CA TRP A 41 -14.44 -9.73 13.01
C TRP A 41 -14.49 -10.27 11.58
N LEU A 42 -15.71 -10.46 11.07
CA LEU A 42 -15.99 -10.93 9.72
C LEU A 42 -16.50 -9.77 8.86
N HIS A 43 -15.75 -9.40 7.83
CA HIS A 43 -16.18 -8.39 6.86
C HIS A 43 -17.17 -8.98 5.85
N ASP A 44 -18.17 -8.20 5.46
CA ASP A 44 -19.23 -8.62 4.51
C ASP A 44 -18.66 -9.11 3.17
N THR A 45 -17.58 -8.49 2.67
CA THR A 45 -16.97 -8.85 1.38
C THR A 45 -16.33 -10.23 1.38
N VAL A 46 -15.91 -10.74 2.55
CA VAL A 46 -15.32 -12.09 2.72
C VAL A 46 -16.29 -13.10 3.34
N ALA A 47 -17.47 -12.68 3.79
CA ALA A 47 -18.49 -13.58 4.29
C ALA A 47 -18.97 -14.52 3.18
N ARG A 48 -18.85 -15.83 3.40
CA ARG A 48 -19.44 -16.84 2.51
C ARG A 48 -20.92 -17.04 2.83
N PRO A 49 -21.77 -17.23 1.82
CA PRO A 49 -23.15 -17.64 2.03
C PRO A 49 -23.26 -19.04 2.68
N ASP A 50 -24.39 -19.31 3.34
CA ASP A 50 -24.67 -20.58 4.01
C ASP A 50 -24.72 -21.79 3.06
N ASP A 51 -24.92 -21.56 1.76
CA ASP A 51 -24.94 -22.60 0.73
C ASP A 51 -23.54 -23.14 0.36
N GLY A 52 -22.49 -22.63 1.02
CA GLY A 52 -21.10 -23.03 0.79
C GLY A 52 -20.47 -22.39 -0.44
N GLY A 53 -21.15 -21.44 -1.07
CA GLY A 53 -20.62 -20.66 -2.19
C GLY A 53 -19.43 -19.77 -1.81
N LEU A 54 -18.77 -19.24 -2.85
CA LEU A 54 -17.70 -18.25 -2.67
C LEU A 54 -18.27 -16.92 -2.14
N SER A 55 -17.49 -16.22 -1.32
CA SER A 55 -17.79 -14.85 -0.89
C SER A 55 -17.75 -13.87 -2.07
N MET A 56 -18.16 -12.63 -1.82
CA MET A 56 -18.13 -11.59 -2.86
C MET A 56 -16.72 -11.34 -3.40
N SER A 57 -15.73 -11.19 -2.51
CA SER A 57 -14.34 -10.96 -2.90
C SER A 57 -13.71 -12.19 -3.57
N GLU A 58 -14.06 -13.41 -3.15
CA GLU A 58 -13.56 -14.65 -3.76
C GLU A 58 -14.05 -14.81 -5.20
N ARG A 59 -15.31 -14.48 -5.46
CA ARG A 59 -15.87 -14.40 -6.82
C ARG A 59 -15.16 -13.32 -7.63
N ALA A 60 -15.00 -12.13 -7.07
CA ALA A 60 -14.34 -11.02 -7.75
C ALA A 60 -12.88 -11.35 -8.12
N MET A 61 -12.09 -11.93 -7.22
CA MET A 61 -10.72 -12.40 -7.51
C MET A 61 -10.69 -13.40 -8.66
N THR A 62 -11.61 -14.37 -8.66
CA THR A 62 -11.72 -15.37 -9.73
C THR A 62 -12.06 -14.73 -11.08
N GLU A 63 -13.00 -13.79 -11.09
CA GLU A 63 -13.39 -13.05 -12.30
C GLU A 63 -12.28 -12.14 -12.83
N ILE A 64 -11.59 -11.41 -11.95
CA ILE A 64 -10.48 -10.53 -12.31
C ILE A 64 -9.37 -11.35 -12.97
N GLY A 65 -8.97 -12.47 -12.35
CA GLY A 65 -7.96 -13.38 -12.91
C GLY A 65 -8.36 -13.95 -14.26
N ARG A 66 -9.61 -14.43 -14.38
CA ARG A 66 -10.16 -14.98 -15.63
C ARG A 66 -10.24 -13.93 -16.75
N ALA A 67 -10.75 -12.74 -16.46
CA ALA A 67 -10.96 -11.69 -17.45
C ALA A 67 -9.63 -11.10 -17.95
N SER A 68 -8.65 -10.94 -17.07
CA SER A 68 -7.32 -10.42 -17.43
C SER A 68 -6.40 -11.48 -18.05
N GLY A 69 -6.63 -12.77 -17.76
CA GLY A 69 -5.72 -13.87 -18.09
C GLY A 69 -4.41 -13.82 -17.29
N ALA A 70 -4.29 -12.92 -16.30
CA ALA A 70 -3.06 -12.68 -15.56
C ALA A 70 -2.79 -13.75 -14.50
N PHE A 71 -3.84 -14.30 -13.90
CA PHE A 71 -3.73 -15.28 -12.83
C PHE A 71 -4.94 -16.20 -12.74
N THR A 72 -4.75 -17.35 -12.11
CA THR A 72 -5.82 -18.26 -11.67
C THR A 72 -5.95 -18.18 -10.15
N THR A 73 -7.17 -18.27 -9.64
CA THR A 73 -7.44 -18.13 -8.20
C THR A 73 -7.89 -19.46 -7.62
N ARG A 74 -7.27 -19.85 -6.50
CA ARG A 74 -7.82 -20.82 -5.57
C ARG A 74 -8.20 -20.09 -4.28
N ALA A 75 -9.50 -19.95 -4.03
CA ALA A 75 -10.03 -19.31 -2.83
C ALA A 75 -10.11 -20.30 -1.66
N THR A 76 -9.79 -19.85 -0.45
CA THR A 76 -9.89 -20.63 0.79
C THR A 76 -10.12 -19.73 2.00
N GLN A 77 -10.84 -20.23 2.99
CA GLN A 77 -10.96 -19.63 4.33
C GLN A 77 -10.30 -20.52 5.39
N ASP A 78 -9.37 -21.38 4.98
CA ASP A 78 -8.61 -22.26 5.85
C ASP A 78 -7.11 -21.92 5.78
N ALA A 79 -6.63 -21.18 6.77
CA ALA A 79 -5.23 -20.79 6.89
C ALA A 79 -4.30 -21.97 7.22
N SER A 80 -4.83 -23.13 7.63
CA SER A 80 -4.01 -24.34 7.82
C SER A 80 -3.42 -24.85 6.50
N GLU A 81 -3.98 -24.41 5.37
CA GLU A 81 -3.43 -24.67 4.05
C GLU A 81 -2.07 -24.02 3.80
N ILE A 82 -1.69 -23.01 4.59
CA ILE A 82 -0.37 -22.39 4.52
C ILE A 82 0.68 -23.38 5.02
N THR A 83 1.25 -24.09 4.06
CA THR A 83 2.30 -25.12 4.25
C THR A 83 3.37 -24.95 3.18
N SER A 84 4.58 -25.47 3.42
CA SER A 84 5.65 -25.48 2.40
C SER A 84 5.20 -26.14 1.08
N ALA A 85 4.40 -27.21 1.16
CA ALA A 85 3.87 -27.90 0.00
C ALA A 85 2.89 -27.04 -0.79
N ARG A 86 1.99 -26.31 -0.12
CA ARG A 86 1.08 -25.36 -0.79
C ARG A 86 1.84 -24.18 -1.39
N LEU A 87 2.79 -23.61 -0.66
CA LEU A 87 3.60 -22.48 -1.13
C LEU A 87 4.40 -22.82 -2.38
N ALA A 88 4.88 -24.05 -2.53
CA ALA A 88 5.55 -24.52 -3.76
C ALA A 88 4.61 -24.58 -4.99
N GLN A 89 3.30 -24.61 -4.77
CA GLN A 89 2.29 -24.73 -5.83
C GLN A 89 1.68 -23.39 -6.25
N ILE A 90 2.07 -22.29 -5.63
CA ILE A 90 1.53 -20.96 -5.92
C ILE A 90 2.66 -19.99 -6.24
N ASP A 91 2.31 -18.92 -6.95
CA ASP A 91 3.24 -17.84 -7.30
C ASP A 91 2.96 -16.59 -6.45
N VAL A 92 1.72 -16.38 -6.00
CA VAL A 92 1.32 -15.24 -5.14
C VAL A 92 0.31 -15.69 -4.08
N LEU A 93 0.54 -15.25 -2.84
CA LEU A 93 -0.44 -15.32 -1.75
C LEU A 93 -1.17 -13.97 -1.68
N VAL A 94 -2.47 -13.97 -1.95
CA VAL A 94 -3.35 -12.80 -1.75
C VAL A 94 -4.12 -13.05 -0.46
N ILE A 95 -4.12 -12.06 0.43
CA ILE A 95 -4.74 -12.19 1.75
C ILE A 95 -5.71 -11.05 2.04
N TYR A 96 -6.88 -11.42 2.54
CA TYR A 96 -7.88 -10.53 3.13
C TYR A 96 -8.39 -11.23 4.40
N THR A 97 -7.61 -11.15 5.47
CA THR A 97 -7.88 -11.86 6.72
C THR A 97 -7.95 -10.89 7.89
N THR A 98 -8.41 -11.36 9.04
CA THR A 98 -8.44 -10.60 10.29
C THR A 98 -8.13 -11.53 11.46
N GLY A 99 -7.50 -10.99 12.50
CA GLY A 99 -7.24 -11.69 13.77
C GLY A 99 -6.12 -12.73 13.72
N ALA A 100 -6.01 -13.50 14.80
CA ALA A 100 -4.96 -14.49 15.00
C ALA A 100 -5.23 -15.78 14.20
N LEU A 101 -4.64 -15.89 13.01
CA LEU A 101 -4.83 -17.05 12.15
C LEU A 101 -4.17 -18.31 12.73
N PRO A 102 -4.74 -19.50 12.49
CA PRO A 102 -4.16 -20.79 12.91
C PRO A 102 -2.97 -21.21 12.04
N ILE A 103 -2.04 -20.29 11.77
CA ILE A 103 -0.78 -20.56 11.08
C ILE A 103 0.29 -20.88 12.12
N SER A 104 0.80 -22.10 12.09
CA SER A 104 1.87 -22.53 13.01
C SER A 104 3.15 -21.69 12.80
N ARG A 105 3.98 -21.60 13.84
CA ARG A 105 5.31 -20.95 13.73
C ARG A 105 6.16 -21.54 12.60
N GLN A 106 6.09 -22.85 12.37
CA GLN A 106 6.81 -23.52 11.29
C GLN A 106 6.29 -23.10 9.92
N SER A 107 4.97 -23.07 9.73
CA SER A 107 4.32 -22.58 8.50
C SER A 107 4.67 -21.12 8.22
N TRP A 108 4.70 -20.29 9.26
CA TRP A 108 5.11 -18.89 9.15
C TRP A 108 6.57 -18.76 8.69
N GLN A 109 7.50 -19.49 9.29
CA GLN A 109 8.90 -19.51 8.86
C GLN A 109 9.04 -19.96 7.39
N ALA A 110 8.25 -20.94 6.96
CA ALA A 110 8.22 -21.37 5.57
C ALA A 110 7.70 -20.27 4.63
N LEU A 111 6.65 -19.54 5.02
CA LEU A 111 6.14 -18.38 4.27
C LEU A 111 7.20 -17.28 4.15
N GLN A 112 7.85 -16.94 5.27
CA GLN A 112 8.93 -15.94 5.27
C GLN A 112 10.09 -16.35 4.35
N ALA A 113 10.53 -17.61 4.41
CA ALA A 113 11.61 -18.11 3.55
C ALA A 113 11.19 -18.18 2.07
N TRP A 114 9.93 -18.53 1.79
CA TRP A 114 9.38 -18.53 0.44
C TRP A 114 9.37 -17.12 -0.16
N LEU A 115 8.86 -16.14 0.59
CA LEU A 115 8.85 -14.74 0.17
C LEU A 115 10.28 -14.19 0.04
N ALA A 116 11.12 -14.33 1.06
CA ALA A 116 12.49 -13.81 1.07
C ALA A 116 13.35 -14.37 -0.07
N SER A 117 13.08 -15.61 -0.52
CA SER A 117 13.78 -16.22 -1.65
C SER A 117 13.36 -15.69 -3.03
N GLY A 118 12.27 -14.91 -3.12
CA GLY A 118 11.68 -14.47 -4.39
C GLY A 118 10.91 -15.57 -5.13
N ARG A 119 10.66 -16.72 -4.50
CA ARG A 119 9.86 -17.82 -5.09
C ARG A 119 8.38 -17.46 -5.24
N GLY A 120 7.90 -16.45 -4.53
CA GLY A 120 6.62 -15.84 -4.80
C GLY A 120 6.42 -14.52 -4.09
N GLY A 121 5.22 -13.97 -4.25
CA GLY A 121 4.84 -12.65 -3.78
C GLY A 121 3.69 -12.65 -2.78
N PHE A 122 3.51 -11.50 -2.14
CA PHE A 122 2.45 -11.29 -1.16
C PHE A 122 1.62 -10.05 -1.52
N VAL A 123 0.30 -10.18 -1.45
CA VAL A 123 -0.65 -9.07 -1.64
C VAL A 123 -1.59 -9.05 -0.43
N GLY A 124 -1.50 -8.01 0.39
CA GLY A 124 -2.43 -7.76 1.49
C GLY A 124 -3.52 -6.79 1.09
N LEU A 125 -4.77 -7.11 1.42
CA LEU A 125 -5.94 -6.28 1.14
C LEU A 125 -6.62 -5.89 2.45
N HIS A 126 -7.01 -4.63 2.57
CA HIS A 126 -7.79 -4.03 3.64
C HIS A 126 -7.38 -4.52 5.03
N SER A 127 -8.14 -5.47 5.59
CA SER A 127 -7.97 -5.98 6.95
C SER A 127 -6.72 -6.82 7.19
N ALA A 128 -5.92 -7.09 6.14
CA ALA A 128 -4.63 -7.76 6.28
C ALA A 128 -3.66 -7.05 7.26
N ALA A 129 -3.87 -5.75 7.55
CA ALA A 129 -3.12 -5.02 8.58
C ALA A 129 -3.63 -5.25 10.02
N ASP A 130 -4.81 -5.86 10.20
CA ASP A 130 -5.34 -6.33 11.48
C ASP A 130 -5.29 -7.87 11.60
N THR A 131 -4.29 -8.48 10.97
CA THR A 131 -4.03 -9.92 11.05
C THR A 131 -2.89 -10.20 12.02
N GLY A 132 -2.88 -11.42 12.57
CA GLY A 132 -1.77 -12.00 13.31
C GLY A 132 -1.75 -13.51 13.16
N MET A 133 -1.01 -14.19 14.05
CA MET A 133 -0.94 -15.65 14.09
C MET A 133 -1.08 -16.14 15.52
N ASP A 134 -1.71 -17.29 15.70
CA ASP A 134 -1.97 -17.93 17.00
C ASP A 134 -0.71 -18.61 17.58
N PHE A 135 0.32 -17.79 17.85
CA PHE A 135 1.47 -18.19 18.65
C PHE A 135 2.13 -16.95 19.30
N PRO A 136 2.89 -17.11 20.40
CA PRO A 136 3.57 -15.98 21.06
C PRO A 136 4.50 -15.21 20.11
N GLY A 137 4.29 -13.90 19.96
CA GLY A 137 5.02 -13.06 19.00
C GLY A 137 4.46 -13.06 17.57
N GLY A 138 3.29 -13.69 17.36
CA GLY A 138 2.70 -13.86 16.03
C GLY A 138 2.20 -12.55 15.41
N ARG A 139 1.58 -11.67 16.20
CA ARG A 139 1.14 -10.34 15.71
C ARG A 139 2.33 -9.48 15.34
N GLU A 140 3.35 -9.42 16.19
CA GLU A 140 4.56 -8.62 15.98
C GLU A 140 5.32 -9.09 14.74
N ALA A 141 5.41 -10.40 14.52
CA ALA A 141 6.02 -10.97 13.32
C ALA A 141 5.24 -10.61 12.05
N TRP A 142 3.90 -10.66 12.11
CA TRP A 142 3.03 -10.27 11.00
C TRP A 142 3.15 -8.79 10.65
N VAL A 143 2.99 -7.92 11.65
CA VAL A 143 3.13 -6.47 11.53
C VAL A 143 4.50 -6.11 10.97
N SER A 144 5.57 -6.74 11.47
CA SER A 144 6.92 -6.51 10.95
C SER A 144 7.08 -6.91 9.48
N MET A 145 6.27 -7.83 8.95
CA MET A 145 6.25 -8.17 7.53
C MET A 145 5.42 -7.15 6.73
N VAL A 146 4.15 -6.93 7.11
CA VAL A 146 3.19 -6.11 6.36
C VAL A 146 3.56 -4.62 6.39
N GLY A 147 4.08 -4.13 7.51
CA GLY A 147 4.54 -2.76 7.67
C GLY A 147 3.54 -1.79 8.33
N GLY A 148 2.38 -2.27 8.77
CA GLY A 148 1.41 -1.50 9.55
C GLY A 148 0.69 -2.39 10.57
N ASP A 149 0.43 -1.84 11.76
CA ASP A 149 -0.36 -2.45 12.83
C ASP A 149 -1.65 -1.66 13.00
N PHE A 150 -2.80 -2.28 12.77
CA PHE A 150 -4.10 -1.61 12.88
C PHE A 150 -4.27 -0.86 14.21
N ALA A 151 -4.63 0.42 14.10
CA ALA A 151 -4.85 1.33 15.23
C ALA A 151 -6.16 2.13 15.09
N GLY A 152 -7.18 1.50 14.50
CA GLY A 152 -8.50 2.08 14.30
C GLY A 152 -8.79 2.54 12.87
N HIS A 153 -9.98 3.09 12.68
CA HIS A 153 -10.55 3.45 11.36
C HIS A 153 -11.36 4.75 11.43
N PRO A 154 -10.73 5.92 11.62
CA PRO A 154 -11.46 7.17 11.82
C PRO A 154 -12.35 7.56 10.63
N TRP A 155 -11.96 7.17 9.41
CA TRP A 155 -12.74 7.37 8.19
C TRP A 155 -13.49 6.08 7.85
N ASN A 156 -14.80 6.12 7.98
CA ASN A 156 -15.68 4.98 7.75
C ASN A 156 -16.15 4.93 6.29
N GLN A 157 -16.70 3.79 5.86
CA GLN A 157 -17.18 3.55 4.49
C GLN A 157 -18.11 4.62 3.89
N GLY A 158 -18.81 5.40 4.72
CA GLY A 158 -19.70 6.48 4.29
C GLY A 158 -19.05 7.85 4.21
N ASP A 159 -17.83 8.03 4.72
CA ASP A 159 -17.16 9.33 4.75
C ASP A 159 -16.56 9.65 3.37
N PRO A 160 -16.68 10.91 2.88
CA PRO A 160 -15.94 11.33 1.71
C PRO A 160 -14.46 11.42 2.06
N ILE A 161 -13.62 10.82 1.22
CA ILE A 161 -12.17 10.93 1.30
C ILE A 161 -11.62 11.32 -0.06
N ARG A 162 -10.46 11.97 -0.05
CA ARG A 162 -9.65 12.17 -1.23
C ARG A 162 -8.33 11.42 -1.06
N ILE A 163 -7.93 10.66 -2.07
CA ILE A 163 -6.70 9.88 -2.07
C ILE A 163 -5.77 10.48 -3.11
N ARG A 164 -4.50 10.64 -2.75
CA ARG A 164 -3.43 11.04 -3.65
C ARG A 164 -2.56 9.84 -4.00
N THR A 165 -2.16 9.74 -5.26
CA THR A 165 -1.24 8.75 -5.82
C THR A 165 0.15 9.37 -5.99
N HIS A 166 1.16 8.65 -5.53
CA HIS A 166 2.57 9.07 -5.55
C HIS A 166 3.33 8.34 -6.65
N GLY A 167 3.83 9.10 -7.63
CA GLY A 167 4.59 8.56 -8.76
C GLY A 167 3.75 7.69 -9.70
N ASP A 168 4.42 6.83 -10.46
CA ASP A 168 3.87 6.07 -11.59
C ASP A 168 4.03 4.55 -11.43
N HIS A 169 4.17 4.06 -10.18
CA HIS A 169 4.37 2.64 -9.91
C HIS A 169 3.23 1.82 -10.56
N PRO A 170 3.53 0.71 -11.26
CA PRO A 170 2.57 0.01 -12.11
C PRO A 170 1.33 -0.53 -11.40
N THR A 171 1.38 -0.66 -10.07
CA THR A 171 0.24 -1.09 -9.22
C THR A 171 -0.72 0.04 -8.86
N VAL A 172 -0.38 1.29 -9.18
CA VAL A 172 -1.23 2.46 -8.93
C VAL A 172 -1.41 3.36 -10.15
N ALA A 173 -0.73 3.09 -11.27
CA ALA A 173 -0.76 3.92 -12.47
C ALA A 173 -2.14 4.06 -13.16
N MET A 174 -3.11 3.20 -12.82
CA MET A 174 -4.50 3.29 -13.29
C MET A 174 -5.33 4.33 -12.52
N TRP A 175 -4.83 4.80 -11.38
CA TRP A 175 -5.47 5.84 -10.61
C TRP A 175 -5.01 7.23 -11.06
N PRO A 176 -5.89 8.24 -11.04
CA PRO A 176 -5.46 9.63 -11.16
C PRO A 176 -4.48 10.01 -10.04
N GLU A 177 -3.76 11.12 -10.25
CA GLU A 177 -2.88 11.71 -9.24
C GLU A 177 -3.64 12.03 -7.94
N ALA A 178 -4.89 12.48 -8.04
CA ALA A 178 -5.78 12.61 -6.89
C ALA A 178 -7.23 12.30 -7.30
N PHE A 179 -7.99 11.63 -6.42
CA PHE A 179 -9.36 11.21 -6.70
C PHE A 179 -10.22 11.12 -5.44
N ASP A 180 -11.50 11.42 -5.60
CA ASP A 180 -12.49 11.23 -4.53
C ASP A 180 -12.90 9.77 -4.43
N TYR A 181 -13.12 9.32 -3.21
CA TYR A 181 -13.47 7.94 -2.90
C TYR A 181 -14.33 7.84 -1.64
N ARG A 182 -14.88 6.64 -1.40
CA ARG A 182 -15.61 6.29 -0.18
C ARG A 182 -15.22 4.87 0.21
N GLU A 183 -14.57 4.73 1.36
CA GLU A 183 -14.07 3.47 1.88
C GLU A 183 -13.85 3.56 3.38
N GLU A 184 -13.85 2.44 4.08
CA GLU A 184 -13.31 2.38 5.44
C GLU A 184 -11.77 2.37 5.38
N ILE A 185 -11.12 3.37 5.97
CA ILE A 185 -9.65 3.53 5.93
C ILE A 185 -9.07 3.35 7.32
N TYR A 186 -8.17 2.37 7.43
CA TYR A 186 -7.40 2.10 8.64
C TYR A 186 -6.26 3.10 8.83
N GLN A 187 -5.93 3.37 10.09
CA GLN A 187 -4.68 4.00 10.50
C GLN A 187 -3.79 2.98 11.23
N TYR A 188 -2.50 3.29 11.36
CA TYR A 188 -1.52 2.31 11.82
C TYR A 188 -0.56 2.85 12.87
N GLN A 189 -0.39 2.09 13.94
CA GLN A 189 0.69 2.30 14.91
C GLN A 189 1.95 1.54 14.48
N GLY A 190 3.12 1.94 15.00
CA GLY A 190 4.39 1.27 14.70
C GLY A 190 4.79 1.29 13.21
N PHE A 191 4.20 2.19 12.42
CA PHE A 191 4.49 2.37 11.00
C PHE A 191 5.85 3.05 10.82
N ASP A 192 6.75 2.45 10.03
CA ASP A 192 8.09 2.95 9.79
C ASP A 192 8.26 3.39 8.32
N PRO A 193 8.28 4.70 8.03
CA PRO A 193 8.45 5.25 6.69
C PRO A 193 9.72 4.80 5.98
N ALA A 194 10.76 4.37 6.72
CA ALA A 194 12.02 3.91 6.15
C ALA A 194 11.97 2.45 5.66
N ARG A 195 10.85 1.74 5.82
CA ARG A 195 10.73 0.32 5.45
C ARG A 195 9.80 0.07 4.27
N VAL A 196 8.99 1.05 3.88
CA VAL A 196 7.97 0.90 2.84
C VAL A 196 8.03 2.07 1.87
N ARG A 197 7.64 1.81 0.63
CA ARG A 197 7.34 2.85 -0.34
C ARG A 197 5.84 3.07 -0.37
N VAL A 198 5.38 4.21 0.11
CA VAL A 198 3.97 4.62 0.04
C VAL A 198 3.67 5.08 -1.37
N LEU A 199 2.65 4.48 -1.98
CA LEU A 199 2.19 4.74 -3.34
C LEU A 199 0.88 5.53 -3.37
N GLN A 200 0.06 5.41 -2.32
CA GLN A 200 -1.15 6.22 -2.15
C GLN A 200 -1.31 6.58 -0.68
N SER A 201 -1.81 7.78 -0.38
CA SER A 201 -2.16 8.24 0.97
C SER A 201 -3.45 9.05 0.95
N LEU A 202 -4.11 9.22 2.10
CA LEU A 202 -5.16 10.22 2.22
C LEU A 202 -4.57 11.60 1.92
N ASP A 203 -5.23 12.33 1.03
CA ASP A 203 -4.95 13.74 0.79
C ASP A 203 -5.62 14.53 1.91
N LEU A 204 -4.92 14.67 3.04
CA LEU A 204 -5.47 15.31 4.24
C LEU A 204 -5.65 16.82 4.10
N ALA A 205 -5.23 17.41 2.98
CA ALA A 205 -5.56 18.77 2.61
C ALA A 205 -7.01 18.93 2.14
N GLU A 206 -7.53 17.92 1.46
CA GLU A 206 -8.85 17.92 0.81
C GLU A 206 -9.81 16.90 1.44
N THR A 207 -9.29 16.02 2.29
CA THR A 207 -10.06 15.10 3.13
C THR A 207 -10.32 15.75 4.48
N PRO A 208 -11.56 15.71 5.02
CA PRO A 208 -11.83 16.15 6.38
C PRO A 208 -10.86 15.49 7.36
N THR A 209 -9.96 16.31 7.94
CA THR A 209 -8.88 15.84 8.79
C THR A 209 -9.48 15.34 10.10
N LYS A 210 -9.28 14.05 10.40
CA LYS A 210 -9.72 13.44 11.67
C LYS A 210 -8.59 13.22 12.66
N ARG A 211 -7.33 13.23 12.17
CA ARG A 211 -6.11 13.04 12.95
C ARG A 211 -4.94 13.84 12.35
N PRO A 212 -3.96 14.27 13.17
CA PRO A 212 -2.85 15.14 12.77
C PRO A 212 -1.65 14.41 12.14
N TRP A 213 -1.82 13.18 11.64
CA TRP A 213 -0.75 12.38 11.03
C TRP A 213 -1.15 11.87 9.65
N ALA A 214 -0.15 11.57 8.82
CA ALA A 214 -0.37 10.98 7.51
C ALA A 214 -0.98 9.58 7.61
N VAL A 215 -1.87 9.25 6.67
CA VAL A 215 -2.52 7.94 6.57
C VAL A 215 -2.17 7.30 5.23
N PRO A 216 -1.21 6.37 5.18
CA PRO A 216 -0.91 5.64 3.95
C PRO A 216 -2.08 4.71 3.60
N VAL A 217 -2.40 4.62 2.31
CA VAL A 217 -3.49 3.79 1.79
C VAL A 217 -2.93 2.59 1.06
N THR A 218 -1.90 2.78 0.22
CA THR A 218 -1.29 1.70 -0.56
C THR A 218 0.22 1.81 -0.45
N TRP A 219 0.91 0.71 -0.20
CA TRP A 219 2.37 0.67 -0.18
C TRP A 219 2.94 -0.63 -0.72
N VAL A 220 4.21 -0.58 -1.07
CA VAL A 220 5.00 -1.73 -1.46
C VAL A 220 6.27 -1.85 -0.63
N ARG A 221 6.77 -3.07 -0.55
CA ARG A 221 8.02 -3.39 0.15
C ARG A 221 8.73 -4.57 -0.50
N GLN A 222 10.05 -4.50 -0.53
CA GLN A 222 10.89 -5.65 -0.84
C GLN A 222 11.26 -6.42 0.43
N ILE A 223 11.07 -7.74 0.42
CA ILE A 223 11.48 -8.64 1.50
C ILE A 223 12.42 -9.68 0.90
N GLY A 224 13.72 -9.57 1.18
CA GLY A 224 14.73 -10.36 0.48
C GLY A 224 14.65 -10.11 -1.03
N HIS A 225 14.34 -11.15 -1.80
CA HIS A 225 14.06 -11.06 -3.25
C HIS A 225 12.56 -11.06 -3.58
N GLY A 226 11.69 -11.22 -2.57
CA GLY A 226 10.24 -11.18 -2.70
C GLY A 226 9.68 -9.78 -2.65
N ARG A 227 8.41 -9.69 -3.02
CA ARG A 227 7.68 -8.43 -3.20
C ARG A 227 6.36 -8.50 -2.44
N LEU A 228 6.14 -7.49 -1.61
CA LEU A 228 4.92 -7.30 -0.84
C LEU A 228 4.22 -6.04 -1.33
N PHE A 229 2.96 -6.20 -1.70
CA PHE A 229 2.02 -5.10 -1.93
C PHE A 229 0.97 -5.13 -0.84
N TYR A 230 0.57 -3.95 -0.35
CA TYR A 230 -0.57 -3.80 0.52
C TYR A 230 -1.43 -2.63 0.05
N THR A 231 -2.75 -2.78 0.14
CA THR A 231 -3.70 -1.67 0.05
C THR A 231 -4.76 -1.76 1.14
N ASN A 232 -5.14 -0.62 1.69
CA ASN A 232 -6.21 -0.42 2.67
C ASN A 232 -7.60 -0.52 2.02
N LEU A 233 -7.67 -0.49 0.68
CA LEU A 233 -8.90 -0.62 -0.08
C LEU A 233 -9.42 -2.06 -0.10
N GLY A 234 -10.75 -2.22 -0.18
CA GLY A 234 -11.41 -3.51 -0.35
C GLY A 234 -12.57 -3.78 0.61
N HIS A 235 -12.84 -2.86 1.55
CA HIS A 235 -13.91 -3.01 2.55
C HIS A 235 -15.29 -3.10 1.90
N THR A 236 -15.59 -2.17 0.99
CA THR A 236 -16.94 -2.04 0.43
C THR A 236 -17.15 -2.88 -0.84
N PRO A 237 -18.39 -3.35 -1.10
CA PRO A 237 -18.76 -3.96 -2.38
C PRO A 237 -18.48 -3.09 -3.62
N ALA A 238 -18.60 -1.76 -3.45
CA ALA A 238 -18.34 -0.79 -4.52
C ALA A 238 -16.88 -0.86 -5.00
N THR A 239 -15.92 -0.99 -4.08
CA THR A 239 -14.50 -1.10 -4.43
C THR A 239 -14.20 -2.28 -5.35
N TRP A 240 -14.81 -3.44 -5.12
CA TRP A 240 -14.61 -4.62 -5.98
C TRP A 240 -15.27 -4.53 -7.37
N SER A 241 -16.16 -3.55 -7.55
CA SER A 241 -16.79 -3.22 -8.82
C SER A 241 -16.06 -2.10 -9.58
N ASP A 242 -15.17 -1.35 -8.91
CA ASP A 242 -14.41 -0.28 -9.55
C ASP A 242 -13.37 -0.87 -10.53
N PRO A 243 -13.41 -0.51 -11.82
CA PRO A 243 -12.45 -1.01 -12.79
C PRO A 243 -10.99 -0.65 -12.44
N ARG A 244 -10.74 0.47 -11.76
CA ARG A 244 -9.41 0.89 -11.32
C ARG A 244 -8.86 -0.03 -10.23
N PHE A 245 -9.68 -0.38 -9.24
CA PHE A 245 -9.30 -1.33 -8.20
C PHE A 245 -9.08 -2.74 -8.78
N ARG A 246 -9.94 -3.17 -9.69
CA ARG A 246 -9.76 -4.46 -10.38
C ARG A 246 -8.45 -4.52 -11.18
N ASP A 247 -8.09 -3.44 -11.87
CA ASP A 247 -6.80 -3.34 -12.56
C ASP A 247 -5.62 -3.27 -11.57
N GLN A 248 -5.76 -2.54 -10.46
CA GLN A 248 -4.77 -2.53 -9.38
C GLN A 248 -4.51 -3.95 -8.84
N ILE A 249 -5.53 -4.78 -8.65
CA ILE A 249 -5.35 -6.19 -8.24
C ILE A 249 -4.55 -6.98 -9.30
N VAL A 250 -4.87 -6.83 -10.59
CA VAL A 250 -4.12 -7.48 -11.67
C VAL A 250 -2.64 -7.09 -11.61
N GLN A 251 -2.38 -5.80 -11.51
CA GLN A 251 -1.04 -5.24 -11.51
C GLN A 251 -0.28 -5.61 -10.22
N ALA A 252 -0.95 -5.63 -9.07
CA ALA A 252 -0.39 -6.05 -7.79
C ALA A 252 0.01 -7.53 -7.81
N VAL A 253 -0.83 -8.42 -8.33
CA VAL A 253 -0.51 -9.85 -8.48
C VAL A 253 0.65 -10.06 -9.45
N GLN A 254 0.62 -9.40 -10.62
CA GLN A 254 1.72 -9.47 -11.59
C GLN A 254 3.04 -9.00 -10.99
N TRP A 255 3.05 -7.80 -10.41
CA TRP A 255 4.24 -7.20 -9.81
C TRP A 255 4.74 -8.04 -8.64
N ALA A 256 3.88 -8.46 -7.71
CA ALA A 256 4.27 -9.26 -6.55
C ALA A 256 4.87 -10.62 -6.97
N GLY A 257 4.29 -11.26 -7.99
CA GLY A 257 4.83 -12.50 -8.55
C GLY A 257 5.94 -12.30 -9.59
N GLY A 258 6.62 -11.16 -9.61
CA GLY A 258 7.91 -10.98 -10.28
C GLY A 258 7.91 -10.19 -11.58
N ALA A 259 6.79 -9.63 -12.03
CA ALA A 259 6.73 -8.85 -13.27
C ALA A 259 7.44 -7.48 -13.13
N GLY A 260 8.25 -7.11 -14.12
CA GLY A 260 8.92 -5.81 -14.13
C GLY A 260 9.96 -5.59 -13.03
N ARG A 261 10.38 -4.33 -12.85
CA ARG A 261 11.34 -3.91 -11.82
C ARG A 261 10.69 -4.04 -10.43
N ILE A 262 11.51 -4.26 -9.39
CA ILE A 262 11.01 -4.29 -8.01
C ILE A 262 10.46 -2.90 -7.63
N ASP A 263 11.24 -1.82 -7.82
CA ASP A 263 10.78 -0.43 -7.58
C ASP A 263 10.08 -0.22 -6.22
N ALA A 264 10.67 -0.76 -5.14
CA ALA A 264 10.12 -0.71 -3.78
C ALA A 264 11.00 0.05 -2.79
N ASP A 265 11.91 0.90 -3.29
CA ASP A 265 12.75 1.74 -2.44
C ASP A 265 11.88 2.70 -1.61
N PRO A 266 12.04 2.74 -0.27
CA PRO A 266 11.24 3.59 0.60
C PRO A 266 11.34 5.07 0.22
N ASN A 267 10.24 5.80 0.40
CA ASN A 267 10.14 7.24 0.14
C ASN A 267 9.84 8.06 1.41
N PRO A 268 10.71 8.03 2.43
CA PRO A 268 10.43 8.63 3.73
C PRO A 268 10.38 10.18 3.69
N VAL A 269 10.98 10.81 2.68
CA VAL A 269 10.90 12.26 2.46
C VAL A 269 9.48 12.66 2.05
N ASP A 270 8.88 11.97 1.09
CA ASP A 270 7.50 12.23 0.65
C ASP A 270 6.52 11.96 1.80
N GLN A 271 6.72 10.84 2.51
CA GLN A 271 5.90 10.48 3.67
C GLN A 271 5.99 11.51 4.81
N ALA A 272 7.17 12.09 5.03
CA ALA A 272 7.34 13.15 6.03
C ALA A 272 6.65 14.47 5.59
N ALA A 273 6.65 14.78 4.29
CA ALA A 273 5.89 15.92 3.76
C ALA A 273 4.39 15.73 3.97
N ASP A 274 3.88 14.51 3.74
CA ASP A 274 2.48 14.15 4.02
C ASP A 274 2.13 14.30 5.51
N ALA A 275 3.05 13.91 6.40
CA ALA A 275 2.84 14.07 7.85
C ALA A 275 2.75 15.54 8.25
N ILE A 276 3.61 16.40 7.68
CA ILE A 276 3.56 17.84 7.94
C ILE A 276 2.27 18.46 7.36
N ALA A 277 1.86 18.05 6.16
CA ALA A 277 0.59 18.50 5.56
C ALA A 277 -0.61 18.12 6.46
N ALA A 278 -0.62 16.90 7.01
CA ALA A 278 -1.64 16.44 7.95
C ALA A 278 -1.68 17.30 9.22
N LEU A 279 -0.52 17.60 9.80
CA LEU A 279 -0.40 18.44 10.99
C LEU A 279 -0.92 19.86 10.73
N LEU A 280 -0.54 20.46 9.60
CA LEU A 280 -0.99 21.80 9.20
C LEU A 280 -2.51 21.84 8.99
N ALA A 281 -3.05 20.88 8.23
CA ALA A 281 -4.49 20.78 7.98
C ALA A 281 -5.28 20.62 9.30
N TRP A 282 -4.80 19.76 10.21
CA TRP A 282 -5.38 19.59 11.54
C TRP A 282 -5.37 20.88 12.37
N SER A 283 -4.28 21.65 12.29
CA SER A 283 -4.13 22.93 12.99
C SER A 283 -4.87 24.10 12.33
N GLY A 284 -5.50 23.89 11.17
CA GLY A 284 -6.25 24.92 10.44
C GLY A 284 -5.39 25.81 9.53
N ASP A 285 -4.17 25.41 9.22
CA ASP A 285 -3.28 26.09 8.28
C ASP A 285 -3.37 25.49 6.86
N ASP A 286 -2.80 26.19 5.87
CA ASP A 286 -2.71 25.71 4.50
C ASP A 286 -1.70 24.54 4.39
N PRO A 287 -2.16 23.31 4.07
CA PRO A 287 -1.29 22.14 3.92
C PRO A 287 -0.35 22.21 2.71
N ALA A 288 -0.63 23.07 1.71
CA ALA A 288 0.24 23.26 0.56
C ALA A 288 1.62 23.82 0.96
N LEU A 289 1.72 24.45 2.14
CA LEU A 289 2.99 24.92 2.71
C LEU A 289 4.01 23.78 2.89
N ALA A 290 3.55 22.53 3.07
CA ALA A 290 4.43 21.37 3.16
C ALA A 290 5.14 21.01 1.83
N GLN A 291 4.57 21.36 0.67
CA GLN A 291 5.11 21.00 -0.64
C GLN A 291 6.47 21.67 -0.91
N GLY A 292 6.71 22.86 -0.35
CA GLY A 292 7.99 23.57 -0.46
C GLY A 292 9.13 22.98 0.36
N LEU A 293 8.81 22.12 1.35
CA LEU A 293 9.78 21.59 2.32
C LEU A 293 10.60 20.40 1.80
N THR A 294 10.10 19.65 0.81
CA THR A 294 10.76 18.44 0.28
C THR A 294 12.14 18.71 -0.32
N ASN A 295 12.39 19.94 -0.77
CA ASN A 295 13.67 20.35 -1.35
C ASN A 295 14.64 20.97 -0.34
N GLN A 296 14.25 21.11 0.94
CA GLN A 296 15.00 21.84 1.95
C GLN A 296 15.26 20.97 3.19
N ARG A 297 16.54 20.65 3.45
CA ARG A 297 17.05 20.03 4.69
C ARG A 297 16.39 18.67 5.04
N PRO A 298 16.73 17.59 4.30
CA PRO A 298 16.10 16.27 4.47
C PRO A 298 16.20 15.71 5.90
N ALA A 299 17.28 15.99 6.64
CA ALA A 299 17.42 15.51 8.02
C ALA A 299 16.35 16.06 8.98
N TRP A 300 15.99 17.34 8.86
CA TRP A 300 14.95 17.94 9.69
C TRP A 300 13.57 17.42 9.29
N LEU A 301 13.30 17.32 7.98
CA LEU A 301 12.03 16.80 7.47
C LEU A 301 11.77 15.38 7.99
N LEU A 302 12.77 14.50 7.91
CA LEU A 302 12.68 13.12 8.38
C LEU A 302 12.49 13.05 9.91
N ASP A 303 13.13 13.93 10.68
CA ASP A 303 12.92 13.99 12.13
C ASP A 303 11.51 14.48 12.50
N MET A 304 11.04 15.55 11.85
CA MET A 304 9.72 16.09 12.07
C MET A 304 8.64 15.10 11.68
N GLY A 305 8.76 14.47 10.50
CA GLY A 305 7.83 13.43 10.04
C GLY A 305 7.72 12.28 11.05
N ARG A 306 8.84 11.77 11.56
CA ARG A 306 8.86 10.73 12.60
C ARG A 306 8.15 11.17 13.88
N ARG A 307 8.37 12.41 14.34
CA ARG A 307 7.72 12.96 15.55
C ARG A 307 6.21 13.16 15.37
N ILE A 308 5.78 13.55 14.16
CA ILE A 308 4.35 13.66 13.83
C ILE A 308 3.71 12.27 13.76
N THR A 309 4.34 11.28 13.12
CA THR A 309 3.85 9.89 13.11
C THR A 309 3.69 9.33 14.53
N ALA A 310 4.61 9.67 15.45
CA ALA A 310 4.54 9.24 16.84
C ALA A 310 3.34 9.82 17.62
N LEU A 311 2.66 10.86 17.12
CA LEU A 311 1.45 11.37 17.77
C LEU A 311 0.34 10.33 17.89
N ILE A 312 0.35 9.27 17.08
CA ILE A 312 -0.60 8.17 17.19
C ILE A 312 -0.52 7.44 18.53
N GLU A 313 0.57 7.56 19.28
CA GLU A 313 0.68 7.06 20.67
C GLU A 313 -0.32 7.73 21.62
N HIS A 314 -0.89 8.87 21.23
CA HIS A 314 -1.95 9.58 21.95
C HIS A 314 -3.35 9.28 21.39
N GLU A 315 -3.51 8.33 20.46
CA GLU A 315 -4.82 7.91 19.96
C GLU A 315 -5.74 7.48 21.12
N GLY A 316 -6.95 8.04 21.15
CA GLY A 316 -7.92 7.80 22.22
C GLY A 316 -7.83 8.76 23.42
N ASP A 317 -6.85 9.67 23.44
CA ASP A 317 -6.75 10.77 24.42
C ASP A 317 -6.58 12.13 23.70
N ASP A 318 -7.71 12.76 23.35
CA ASP A 318 -7.74 14.02 22.60
C ASP A 318 -7.02 15.17 23.33
N ALA A 319 -7.00 15.16 24.66
CA ALA A 319 -6.33 16.19 25.45
C ALA A 319 -4.81 16.04 25.37
N ALA A 320 -4.30 14.81 25.53
CA ALA A 320 -2.89 14.51 25.34
C ALA A 320 -2.45 14.77 23.90
N LEU A 321 -3.25 14.37 22.91
CA LEU A 321 -2.99 14.60 21.50
C LEU A 321 -2.86 16.09 21.18
N THR A 322 -3.82 16.90 21.63
CA THR A 322 -3.81 18.36 21.42
C THR A 322 -2.56 19.00 22.04
N ALA A 323 -2.17 18.56 23.24
CA ALA A 323 -0.96 19.06 23.91
C ALA A 323 0.32 18.68 23.16
N ALA A 324 0.37 17.48 22.58
CA ALA A 324 1.51 16.97 21.81
C ALA A 324 1.65 17.62 20.42
N VAL A 325 0.53 17.97 19.77
CA VAL A 325 0.50 18.67 18.47
C VAL A 325 1.12 20.07 18.57
N ALA A 326 0.75 20.84 19.60
CA ALA A 326 1.08 22.25 19.70
C ALA A 326 2.59 22.60 19.55
N PRO A 327 3.55 21.90 20.19
CA PRO A 327 4.97 22.18 19.99
C PRO A 327 5.48 21.82 18.59
N LEU A 328 5.00 20.72 17.99
CA LEU A 328 5.40 20.33 16.63
C LEU A 328 4.91 21.35 15.60
N HIS A 329 3.67 21.78 15.77
CA HIS A 329 3.04 22.77 14.90
C HIS A 329 3.81 24.10 14.90
N ARG A 330 4.16 24.64 16.07
CA ARG A 330 5.01 25.84 16.18
C ARG A 330 6.38 25.67 15.53
N GLU A 331 6.99 24.49 15.66
CA GLU A 331 8.28 24.21 15.02
C GLU A 331 8.17 24.19 13.50
N VAL A 332 7.11 23.60 12.94
CA VAL A 332 6.83 23.61 11.50
C VAL A 332 6.65 25.05 11.00
N LEU A 333 5.80 25.84 11.65
CA LEU A 333 5.56 27.24 11.25
C LEU A 333 6.82 28.11 11.31
N ALA A 334 7.73 27.87 12.26
CA ALA A 334 8.99 28.60 12.36
C ALA A 334 10.00 28.23 11.25
N ARG A 335 9.70 27.21 10.44
CA ARG A 335 10.56 26.69 9.38
C ARG A 335 10.03 26.93 7.96
N LEU A 336 8.74 27.22 7.84
CA LEU A 336 8.09 27.69 6.61
C LEU A 336 8.49 29.13 6.32
#